data_AF-A0A7Z9KZN0-F1
#
_entry.id   AF-A0A7Z9KZN0-F1
#
_cell.length_a   1.000
_cell.length_b   1.000
_cell.length_c   1.000
_cell.angle_alpha   90.00
_cell.angle_beta   90.00
_cell.angle_gamma   90.00
#
_symmetry.space_group_name_H-M   'P 1'
#
loop_
_entity.id
_entity.type
_entity.pdbx_description
1 polymer ?
#
loop_
_entity_poly.entity_id
_entity_poly.type
_entity_poly.pdbx_seq_one_letter_code
_entity_poly.pdbx_strand_id
1 'polypeptide(L)'
;MTAGKVCSILILFILTPLFSLSQTTITSLTTGDWDQTTTWVGGVIPVNTDNAIIASGHSVKLQASERINDLTIESGATLLDRNDR
;
A
#
# COMPACT_ATOMS: atom_id res chain seq x y z
N MET A 1 -42.32 -16.32 5.07
CA MET A 1 -40.93 -16.84 5.02
C MET A 1 -40.41 -16.58 3.61
N THR A 2 -39.56 -15.58 3.46
CA THR A 2 -39.42 -14.77 2.23
C THR A 2 -38.39 -15.32 1.25
N ALA A 3 -38.86 -15.68 0.05
CA ALA A 3 -38.04 -16.06 -1.12
C ALA A 3 -37.07 -14.94 -1.59
N GLY A 4 -37.25 -13.70 -1.13
CA GLY A 4 -36.39 -12.55 -1.47
C GLY A 4 -35.03 -12.50 -0.76
N LYS A 5 -34.78 -13.31 0.27
CA LYS A 5 -33.50 -13.27 1.02
C LYS A 5 -32.40 -14.09 0.36
N VAL A 6 -32.76 -15.12 -0.40
CA VAL A 6 -31.81 -16.03 -1.07
C VAL A 6 -31.24 -15.40 -2.35
N CYS A 7 -32.06 -14.68 -3.12
CA CYS A 7 -31.61 -13.95 -4.32
C CYS A 7 -30.69 -12.76 -3.96
N SER A 8 -30.95 -12.09 -2.83
CA SER A 8 -30.14 -10.95 -2.37
C SER A 8 -28.75 -11.35 -1.83
N ILE A 9 -28.58 -12.59 -1.35
CA ILE A 9 -27.28 -13.12 -0.91
C ILE A 9 -26.42 -13.54 -2.13
N LEU A 10 -27.05 -14.03 -3.21
CA LEU A 10 -26.36 -14.36 -4.47
C LEU A 10 -25.85 -13.12 -5.21
N ILE A 11 -26.55 -11.99 -5.10
CA ILE A 11 -26.11 -10.70 -5.67
C ILE A 11 -24.95 -10.11 -4.86
N LEU A 12 -24.90 -10.33 -3.53
CA LEU A 12 -23.83 -9.83 -2.67
C LEU A 12 -22.49 -10.54 -2.90
N PHE A 13 -22.49 -11.77 -3.42
CA PHE A 13 -21.28 -12.53 -3.79
C PHE A 13 -20.73 -12.21 -5.19
N ILE A 14 -21.54 -11.54 -6.03
CA ILE A 14 -21.12 -11.00 -7.34
C ILE A 14 -20.61 -9.55 -7.24
N LEU A 15 -20.94 -8.86 -6.15
CA LEU A 15 -20.48 -7.48 -5.89
C LEU A 15 -19.28 -7.38 -4.93
N THR A 16 -18.80 -8.51 -4.40
CA THR A 16 -17.46 -8.53 -3.83
C THR A 16 -16.49 -8.60 -5.00
N PRO A 17 -15.62 -7.61 -5.24
CA PRO A 17 -14.50 -7.86 -6.13
C PRO A 17 -13.80 -9.09 -5.56
N LEU A 18 -13.62 -10.11 -6.41
CA LEU A 18 -12.61 -11.13 -6.20
C LEU A 18 -11.37 -10.37 -5.79
N PHE A 19 -11.00 -10.48 -4.52
CA PHE A 19 -9.88 -9.75 -3.94
C PHE A 19 -8.62 -10.37 -4.52
N SER A 20 -8.35 -10.06 -5.78
CA SER A 20 -7.14 -10.43 -6.46
C SER A 20 -6.04 -9.70 -5.73
N LEU A 21 -5.15 -10.45 -5.06
CA LEU A 21 -3.88 -9.93 -4.56
C LEU A 21 -3.01 -9.64 -5.79
N SER A 22 -3.35 -8.58 -6.50
CA SER A 22 -2.53 -8.06 -7.58
C SER A 22 -1.38 -7.30 -6.95
N GLN A 23 -0.17 -7.71 -7.27
CA GLN A 23 1.03 -6.94 -6.97
C GLN A 23 0.86 -5.53 -7.54
N THR A 24 0.82 -4.52 -6.67
CA THR A 24 0.72 -3.11 -7.07
C THR A 24 2.04 -2.42 -6.76
N THR A 25 2.53 -1.59 -7.67
CA THR A 25 3.69 -0.74 -7.40
C THR A 25 3.21 0.62 -6.95
N ILE A 26 3.60 1.03 -5.74
CA ILE A 26 3.18 2.29 -5.11
C ILE A 26 4.41 3.17 -4.92
N THR A 27 4.38 4.36 -5.51
CA THR A 27 5.49 5.32 -5.44
C THR A 27 5.25 6.35 -4.34
N SER A 28 6.30 6.75 -3.63
CA SER A 28 6.23 7.86 -2.67
C SER A 28 5.80 9.15 -3.38
N LEU A 29 4.79 9.83 -2.85
CA LEU A 29 4.30 11.13 -3.28
C LEU A 29 5.12 12.28 -2.69
N THR A 30 5.63 12.12 -1.47
CA THR A 30 6.41 13.13 -0.75
C THR A 30 7.34 12.47 0.28
N THR A 31 8.31 13.22 0.80
CA THR A 31 9.05 12.86 2.02
C THR A 31 8.09 12.73 3.20
N GLY A 32 8.28 11.69 4.03
CA GLY A 32 7.44 11.44 5.20
C GLY A 32 7.66 10.05 5.80
N ASP A 33 6.81 9.70 6.76
CA ASP A 33 6.86 8.39 7.40
C ASP A 33 6.22 7.30 6.52
N TRP A 34 6.77 6.08 6.56
CA TRP A 34 6.29 4.95 5.76
C TRP A 34 4.81 4.63 6.03
N ASP A 35 4.36 4.76 7.28
CA ASP A 35 3.02 4.41 7.74
C ASP A 35 1.96 5.52 7.54
N GLN A 36 2.31 6.60 6.82
CA GLN A 36 1.39 7.70 6.52
C GLN A 36 0.85 7.59 5.09
N THR A 37 -0.48 7.64 4.94
CA THR A 37 -1.13 7.62 3.63
C THR A 37 -0.72 8.79 2.76
N THR A 38 -0.39 9.94 3.34
CA THR A 38 0.07 11.14 2.62
C THR A 38 1.44 10.95 1.98
N THR A 39 2.25 9.99 2.44
CA THR A 39 3.57 9.68 1.87
C THR A 39 3.46 9.02 0.51
N TRP A 40 2.34 8.37 0.18
CA TRP A 40 2.23 7.48 -0.97
C TRP A 40 1.18 7.95 -1.98
N VAL A 41 1.49 7.76 -3.26
CA VAL A 41 0.56 8.09 -4.35
C VAL A 41 -0.74 7.31 -4.16
N GLY A 42 -1.87 8.01 -4.30
CA GLY A 42 -3.21 7.41 -4.13
C GLY A 42 -3.68 7.29 -2.68
N GLY A 43 -2.88 7.71 -1.69
CA GLY A 43 -3.30 7.66 -0.29
C GLY A 43 -3.31 6.25 0.30
N VAL A 44 -2.52 5.32 -0.26
CA VAL A 44 -2.48 3.91 0.14
C VAL A 44 -1.06 3.57 0.60
N ILE A 45 -0.94 3.00 1.79
CA ILE A 45 0.34 2.56 2.36
C ILE A 45 0.71 1.20 1.72
N PRO A 46 1.93 1.03 1.17
CA PRO A 46 2.38 -0.25 0.63
C PRO A 46 2.42 -1.32 1.71
N VAL A 47 1.82 -2.48 1.42
CA VAL A 47 1.84 -3.66 2.30
C VAL A 47 2.70 -4.77 1.71
N ASN A 48 2.84 -5.89 2.41
CA ASN A 48 3.75 -6.98 2.07
C ASN A 48 3.54 -7.67 0.72
N THR A 49 2.42 -7.43 0.04
CA THR A 49 2.14 -7.92 -1.32
C THR A 49 2.45 -6.91 -2.42
N ASP A 50 2.74 -5.67 -2.05
CA ASP A 50 3.01 -4.56 -2.97
C ASP A 50 4.50 -4.41 -3.24
N ASN A 51 4.82 -3.70 -4.31
CA ASN A 51 6.14 -3.10 -4.49
C ASN A 51 6.07 -1.64 -4.06
N ALA A 52 7.17 -1.13 -3.54
CA ALA A 52 7.32 0.29 -3.23
C ALA A 52 8.44 0.91 -4.06
N ILE A 53 8.22 2.15 -4.51
CA ILE A 53 9.27 3.01 -5.07
C ILE A 53 9.41 4.24 -4.19
N ILE A 54 10.60 4.46 -3.64
CA ILE A 54 10.94 5.76 -3.04
C ILE A 54 11.55 6.60 -4.16
N ALA A 55 10.79 7.61 -4.59
CA ALA A 55 11.12 8.47 -5.73
C ALA A 55 12.30 9.41 -5.41
N SER A 56 13.04 9.79 -6.46
CA SER A 56 14.21 10.66 -6.34
C SER A 56 13.93 11.92 -5.52
N GLY A 57 14.83 12.24 -4.57
CA GLY A 57 14.72 13.41 -3.69
C GLY A 57 13.80 13.23 -2.48
N HIS A 58 13.07 12.12 -2.36
CA HIS A 58 12.27 11.82 -1.18
C HIS A 58 13.08 11.10 -0.11
N SER A 59 12.76 11.37 1.15
CA SER A 59 13.19 10.58 2.30
C SER A 59 11.98 9.92 2.94
N VAL A 60 11.95 8.59 2.99
CA VAL A 60 10.88 7.84 3.67
C VAL A 60 11.42 7.23 4.95
N LYS A 61 10.76 7.50 6.07
CA LYS A 61 11.22 7.06 7.40
C LYS A 61 10.40 5.88 7.92
N LEU A 62 11.09 4.82 8.31
CA LEU A 62 10.46 3.66 8.94
C LEU A 62 10.06 4.00 10.38
N GLN A 63 8.78 3.78 10.72
CA GLN A 63 8.31 3.91 12.10
C GLN A 63 8.30 2.55 12.84
N ALA A 64 8.32 1.45 12.09
CA ALA A 64 8.44 0.08 12.57
C ALA A 64 9.16 -0.78 11.51
N SER A 65 9.30 -2.08 11.77
CA SER A 65 9.78 -3.02 10.75
C SER A 65 8.71 -3.20 9.68
N GLU A 66 9.10 -2.99 8.42
CA GLU A 66 8.23 -3.17 7.27
C GLU A 66 8.65 -4.39 6.46
N ARG A 67 7.66 -5.06 5.88
CA ARG A 67 7.87 -6.17 4.95
C ARG A 67 7.18 -5.81 3.65
N ILE A 68 7.92 -5.82 2.55
CA ILE A 68 7.48 -5.43 1.21
C ILE A 68 7.91 -6.51 0.21
N ASN A 69 7.21 -6.64 -0.92
CA ASN A 69 7.59 -7.64 -1.93
C ASN A 69 8.86 -7.22 -2.68
N ASP A 70 8.90 -5.98 -3.16
CA ASP A 70 10.09 -5.38 -3.77
C ASP A 70 10.19 -3.90 -3.39
N LEU A 71 11.41 -3.41 -3.22
CA LEU A 71 11.68 -2.02 -2.87
C LEU A 71 12.71 -1.44 -3.83
N THR A 72 12.28 -0.45 -4.61
CA THR A 72 13.18 0.39 -5.40
C THR A 72 13.42 1.70 -4.66
N ILE A 73 14.69 2.06 -4.47
CA ILE A 73 15.10 3.38 -4.00
C ILE A 73 15.78 4.07 -5.18
N GLU A 74 15.12 5.08 -5.75
CA GLU A 74 15.67 5.79 -6.90
C GLU A 74 16.92 6.59 -6.51
N SER A 75 17.74 6.93 -7.51
CA SER A 75 18.93 7.76 -7.29
C SER A 75 18.56 9.08 -6.59
N GLY A 76 19.22 9.38 -5.46
CA GLY A 76 18.97 10.57 -4.64
C GLY A 76 17.80 10.44 -3.65
N ALA A 77 17.13 9.29 -3.60
CA ALA A 77 16.18 8.96 -2.54
C ALA A 77 16.88 8.37 -1.31
N THR A 78 16.21 8.40 -0.15
CA THR A 78 16.71 7.81 1.10
C THR A 78 15.62 7.03 1.83
N LEU A 79 15.96 5.82 2.30
CA LEU A 79 15.18 5.11 3.32
C LEU A 79 15.86 5.34 4.68
N LEU A 80 15.15 6.01 5.59
CA LEU A 80 15.62 6.29 6.94
C LEU A 80 15.10 5.22 7.91
N ASP A 81 15.94 4.81 8.86
CA ASP A 81 15.48 4.02 10.00
C ASP A 81 14.65 4.90 10.96
N ARG A 82 14.08 4.31 12.01
CA ARG A 82 13.32 5.07 13.00
C ARG A 82 14.18 6.07 13.78
N ASN A 83 15.47 5.81 13.93
CA ASN A 83 16.32 6.49 14.91
C ASN A 83 17.28 7.54 14.31
N ASP A 84 17.25 7.77 12.99
CA ASP A 84 18.08 8.72 12.23
C ASP A 84 19.58 8.63 12.60
N ARG A 85 20.08 7.45 12.97
CA ARG A 85 21.49 7.27 13.39
C ARG A 85 22.42 6.91 12.25
#